data_AF-A0A6I2VFF6-F1
#
_entry.id   AF-A0A6I2VFF6-F1
#
_cell.length_a   1.000
_cell.length_b   1.000
_cell.length_c   1.000
_cell.angle_alpha   90.00
_cell.angle_beta   90.00
_cell.angle_gamma   90.00
#
_symmetry.space_group_name_H-M   'P 1'
#
loop_
_entity.id
_entity.type
_entity.pdbx_description
1 polymer ?
#
loop_
_entity_poly.entity_id
_entity_poly.type
_entity_poly.pdbx_seq_one_letter_code
_entity_poly.pdbx_strand_id
1 'polypeptide(L)'
;MAFFALPASASAASTTDSFDFTGGAQLWIVPDGVTEATFDLLGAQGAGSNFGPSGLGGFAAVTIAVVPGQTFQINVGGAGSGSTGGFNGGANGRASGASSSGGGGGGASDVRTGSFGLDDRIVVAGGGGGGGNSRSFNPYRESFGGAGGGARGGDGGGVGNFPEPGTGGTQTAGGSCRGFDCGGTFGAGGAGAGGGVSNGGGGGG
;
A
#
# COMPACT_ATOMS: atom_id res chain seq x y z
N MET A 1 -28.77 -31.55 49.06
CA MET A 1 -29.07 -31.50 47.62
C MET A 1 -28.17 -30.42 47.03
N ALA A 2 -27.11 -30.80 46.32
CA ALA A 2 -26.16 -29.83 45.75
C ALA A 2 -26.64 -29.45 44.34
N PHE A 3 -26.81 -28.15 44.10
CA PHE A 3 -27.20 -27.61 42.81
C PHE A 3 -25.93 -27.29 42.04
N PHE A 4 -25.67 -28.00 40.93
CA PHE A 4 -24.59 -27.67 40.01
C PHE A 4 -25.20 -26.94 38.81
N ALA A 5 -24.91 -25.65 38.68
CA ALA A 5 -25.15 -24.91 37.46
C ALA A 5 -23.89 -24.99 36.60
N LEU A 6 -23.99 -25.63 35.43
CA LEU A 6 -22.95 -25.54 34.42
C LEU A 6 -23.15 -24.21 33.67
N PRO A 7 -22.17 -23.29 33.65
CA PRO A 7 -22.30 -22.08 32.84
C PRO A 7 -22.40 -22.50 31.37
N ALA A 8 -23.43 -22.03 30.68
CA ALA A 8 -23.53 -22.18 29.23
C ALA A 8 -22.40 -21.38 28.59
N SER A 9 -21.65 -21.99 27.68
CA SER A 9 -20.63 -21.31 26.90
C SER A 9 -21.29 -20.19 26.08
N ALA A 10 -21.05 -18.94 26.46
CA ALA A 10 -21.41 -17.81 25.61
C ALA A 10 -20.58 -17.88 24.33
N SER A 11 -21.21 -17.82 23.16
CA SER A 11 -20.48 -17.59 21.90
C SER A 11 -19.64 -16.33 22.07
N ALA A 12 -18.33 -16.42 21.85
CA ALA A 12 -17.45 -15.27 21.88
C ALA A 12 -17.98 -14.24 20.86
N ALA A 13 -18.34 -13.04 21.33
CA ALA A 13 -18.73 -11.96 20.45
C ALA A 13 -17.47 -11.45 19.73
N SER A 14 -17.47 -11.51 18.40
CA SER A 14 -16.42 -10.88 17.60
C SER A 14 -16.50 -9.36 17.79
N THR A 15 -15.40 -8.75 18.24
CA THR A 15 -15.27 -7.28 18.30
C THR A 15 -14.46 -6.82 17.09
N THR A 16 -14.80 -5.66 16.53
CA THR A 16 -14.07 -5.06 15.41
C THR A 16 -13.49 -3.73 15.85
N ASP A 17 -12.16 -3.62 15.76
CA ASP A 17 -11.43 -2.36 15.89
C ASP A 17 -11.13 -1.81 14.49
N SER A 18 -11.25 -0.51 14.30
CA SER A 18 -10.96 0.17 13.02
C SER A 18 -9.82 1.16 13.20
N PHE A 19 -8.87 1.13 12.26
CA PHE A 19 -7.71 1.99 12.24
C PHE A 19 -7.69 2.81 10.95
N ASP A 20 -7.87 4.12 11.07
CA ASP A 20 -7.75 5.07 9.96
C ASP A 20 -6.32 5.62 9.86
N PHE A 21 -5.97 6.22 8.72
CA PHE A 21 -4.67 6.85 8.54
C PHE A 21 -4.52 8.09 9.44
N THR A 22 -3.51 8.09 10.31
CA THR A 22 -3.22 9.18 11.27
C THR A 22 -1.95 9.96 10.93
N GLY A 23 -1.22 9.60 9.87
CA GLY A 23 0.11 10.15 9.58
C GLY A 23 1.28 9.33 10.13
N GLY A 24 1.01 8.25 10.89
CA GLY A 24 2.07 7.42 11.46
C GLY A 24 1.57 6.07 11.99
N ALA A 25 2.46 5.37 12.68
CA ALA A 25 2.19 4.08 13.29
C ALA A 25 1.17 4.17 14.43
N GLN A 26 0.31 3.16 14.55
CA GLN A 26 -0.63 2.97 15.65
C GLN A 26 -0.35 1.63 16.33
N LEU A 27 -0.81 1.45 17.57
CA LEU A 27 -0.64 0.21 18.31
C LEU A 27 -1.99 -0.40 18.63
N TRP A 28 -2.07 -1.72 18.50
CA TRP A 28 -3.18 -2.54 18.98
C TRP A 28 -2.66 -3.54 20.00
N ILE A 29 -3.30 -3.60 21.16
CA ILE A 29 -3.00 -4.57 22.21
C ILE A 29 -4.13 -5.59 22.21
N VAL A 30 -3.78 -6.86 22.09
CA VAL A 30 -4.74 -7.96 22.10
C VAL A 30 -5.54 -7.92 23.40
N PRO A 31 -6.87 -7.76 23.35
CA PRO A 31 -7.71 -7.71 24.54
C PRO A 31 -7.70 -9.02 25.34
N ASP A 32 -8.04 -8.92 26.62
CA ASP A 32 -8.17 -10.10 27.49
C ASP A 32 -9.16 -11.11 26.92
N GLY A 33 -8.75 -12.39 26.91
CA GLY A 33 -9.56 -13.49 26.40
C GLY A 33 -9.58 -13.66 24.88
N VAL A 34 -8.96 -12.75 24.11
CA VAL A 34 -8.82 -12.88 22.66
C VAL A 34 -7.61 -13.75 22.34
N THR A 35 -7.83 -14.82 21.58
CA THR A 35 -6.78 -15.79 21.19
C THR A 35 -6.67 -15.99 19.68
N GLU A 36 -7.54 -15.35 18.91
CA GLU A 36 -7.52 -15.31 17.45
C GLU A 36 -7.90 -13.90 16.98
N ALA A 37 -7.25 -13.42 15.93
CA ALA A 37 -7.55 -12.13 15.31
C ALA A 37 -7.53 -12.24 13.78
N THR A 38 -8.50 -11.59 13.14
CA THR A 38 -8.53 -11.39 11.68
C THR A 38 -8.14 -9.95 11.39
N PHE A 39 -7.15 -9.77 10.51
CA PHE A 39 -6.72 -8.46 10.05
C PHE A 39 -7.11 -8.29 8.57
N ASP A 40 -7.99 -7.33 8.30
CA ASP A 40 -8.37 -6.91 6.96
C ASP A 40 -7.68 -5.57 6.64
N LEU A 41 -6.82 -5.57 5.62
CA LEU A 41 -5.99 -4.43 5.27
C LEU A 41 -6.33 -3.92 3.87
N LEU A 42 -6.37 -2.58 3.75
CA LEU A 42 -6.48 -1.88 2.49
C LEU A 42 -5.25 -0.98 2.32
N GLY A 43 -4.49 -1.20 1.24
CA GLY A 43 -3.44 -0.27 0.84
C GLY A 43 -4.02 1.04 0.32
N ALA A 44 -3.24 2.12 0.36
CA ALA A 44 -3.71 3.41 -0.11
C ALA A 44 -3.57 3.56 -1.64
N GLN A 45 -4.46 4.34 -2.24
CA GLN A 45 -4.36 4.73 -3.64
C GLN A 45 -3.20 5.72 -3.90
N GLY A 46 -2.67 5.71 -5.13
CA GLY A 46 -1.77 6.77 -5.58
C GLY A 46 -2.48 8.09 -5.88
N ALA A 47 -1.70 9.13 -6.18
CA ALA A 47 -2.20 10.37 -6.75
C ALA A 47 -2.35 10.25 -8.27
N GLY A 48 -3.45 10.74 -8.82
CA GLY A 48 -3.59 10.93 -10.26
C GLY A 48 -2.69 12.05 -10.77
N SER A 49 -2.54 12.12 -12.09
CA SER A 49 -1.96 13.27 -12.78
C SER A 49 -3.04 13.99 -13.60
N ASN A 50 -2.68 15.09 -14.23
CA ASN A 50 -3.55 15.78 -15.20
C ASN A 50 -3.96 14.92 -16.42
N PHE A 51 -3.31 13.76 -16.63
CA PHE A 51 -3.44 12.96 -17.85
C PHE A 51 -3.60 11.45 -17.58
N GLY A 52 -3.77 11.05 -16.32
CA GLY A 52 -3.93 9.64 -15.99
C GLY A 52 -4.31 9.40 -14.54
N PRO A 53 -5.33 8.57 -14.25
CA PRO A 53 -5.61 8.11 -12.90
C PRO A 53 -4.44 7.32 -12.28
N SER A 54 -4.44 7.31 -10.95
CA SER A 54 -3.61 6.42 -10.15
C SER A 54 -4.16 5.00 -10.10
N GLY A 55 -3.33 4.09 -9.62
CA GLY A 55 -3.77 2.79 -9.15
C GLY A 55 -4.41 2.88 -7.76
N LEU A 56 -5.40 2.02 -7.54
CA LEU A 56 -5.96 1.74 -6.21
C LEU A 56 -4.98 0.90 -5.41
N GLY A 57 -5.06 0.95 -4.08
CA GLY A 57 -4.33 0.04 -3.22
C GLY A 57 -4.89 -1.39 -3.25
N GLY A 58 -4.09 -2.32 -2.78
CA GLY A 58 -4.44 -3.73 -2.69
C GLY A 58 -5.26 -4.05 -1.44
N PHE A 59 -5.73 -5.28 -1.38
CA PHE A 59 -6.37 -5.87 -0.21
C PHE A 59 -5.57 -7.09 0.25
N ALA A 60 -5.45 -7.27 1.56
CA ALA A 60 -4.93 -8.48 2.17
C ALA A 60 -5.71 -8.81 3.44
N ALA A 61 -5.93 -10.10 3.68
CA ALA A 61 -6.57 -10.59 4.88
C ALA A 61 -5.80 -11.78 5.45
N VAL A 62 -5.68 -11.84 6.77
CA VAL A 62 -5.11 -12.99 7.47
C VAL A 62 -5.81 -13.20 8.81
N THR A 63 -6.01 -14.45 9.19
CA THR A 63 -6.42 -14.84 10.54
C THR A 63 -5.24 -15.54 11.21
N ILE A 64 -4.87 -15.08 12.41
CA ILE A 64 -3.75 -15.64 13.18
C ILE A 64 -4.16 -15.91 14.63
N ALA A 65 -3.45 -16.85 15.25
CA ALA A 65 -3.47 -16.99 16.70
C ALA A 65 -2.77 -15.78 17.34
N VAL A 66 -3.33 -15.29 18.44
CA VAL A 66 -2.78 -14.17 19.23
C VAL A 66 -2.75 -14.51 20.72
N VAL A 67 -1.96 -13.78 21.48
CA VAL A 67 -1.88 -13.92 22.94
C VAL A 67 -2.45 -12.66 23.60
N PRO A 68 -3.35 -12.77 24.59
CA PRO A 68 -3.80 -11.61 25.36
C PRO A 68 -2.63 -10.77 25.88
N GLY A 69 -2.72 -9.45 25.70
CA GLY A 69 -1.66 -8.49 26.06
C GLY A 69 -0.52 -8.37 25.04
N GLN A 70 -0.47 -9.21 24.00
CA GLN A 70 0.47 -9.03 22.89
C GLN A 70 0.19 -7.71 22.17
N THR A 71 1.26 -7.00 21.76
CA THR A 71 1.14 -5.75 21.00
C THR A 71 1.49 -5.96 19.54
N PHE A 72 0.67 -5.39 18.66
CA PHE A 72 0.90 -5.29 17.23
C PHE A 72 1.01 -3.81 16.84
N GLN A 73 1.92 -3.51 15.92
CA GLN A 73 1.95 -2.21 15.26
C GLN A 73 1.08 -2.28 14.01
N ILE A 74 0.16 -1.32 13.90
CA ILE A 74 -0.74 -1.14 12.77
C ILE A 74 -0.25 0.08 11.99
N ASN A 75 0.14 -0.14 10.74
CA ASN A 75 0.48 0.93 9.81
C ASN A 75 -0.60 1.00 8.74
N VAL A 76 -1.28 2.13 8.64
CA VAL A 76 -2.27 2.38 7.60
C VAL A 76 -1.61 3.22 6.51
N GLY A 77 -1.67 2.76 5.27
CA GLY A 77 -1.07 3.46 4.14
C GLY A 77 -1.63 4.86 3.95
N GLY A 78 -0.75 5.83 3.67
CA GLY A 78 -1.17 7.17 3.25
C GLY A 78 -1.39 7.23 1.74
N ALA A 79 -2.39 7.98 1.28
CA ALA A 79 -2.57 8.23 -0.15
C ALA A 79 -1.45 9.14 -0.70
N GLY A 80 -1.09 8.95 -1.97
CA GLY A 80 -0.22 9.89 -2.67
C GLY A 80 -0.87 11.27 -2.80
N SER A 81 -0.08 12.34 -2.87
CA SER A 81 -0.57 13.71 -3.03
C SER A 81 0.31 14.52 -4.00
N GLY A 82 -0.26 14.95 -5.13
CA GLY A 82 0.54 15.55 -6.20
C GLY A 82 1.65 14.58 -6.62
N SER A 83 2.90 15.03 -6.66
CA SER A 83 4.07 14.17 -6.89
C SER A 83 4.62 13.49 -5.64
N THR A 84 4.06 13.76 -4.46
CA THR A 84 4.55 13.21 -3.19
C THR A 84 3.97 11.84 -2.92
N GLY A 85 4.82 10.88 -2.59
CA GLY A 85 4.44 9.52 -2.20
C GLY A 85 3.76 9.48 -0.84
N GLY A 86 2.86 8.52 -0.67
CA GLY A 86 2.12 8.29 0.56
C GLY A 86 2.94 7.59 1.65
N PHE A 87 2.49 7.76 2.91
CA PHE A 87 3.11 7.14 4.08
C PHE A 87 3.17 5.60 3.97
N ASN A 88 4.25 5.01 4.49
CA ASN A 88 4.58 3.58 4.47
C ASN A 88 4.93 3.06 3.06
N GLY A 89 5.93 3.71 2.45
CA GLY A 89 6.62 3.18 1.27
C GLY A 89 6.10 3.68 -0.08
N GLY A 90 5.13 4.60 -0.13
CA GLY A 90 4.72 5.23 -1.40
C GLY A 90 5.85 6.11 -1.96
N ALA A 91 6.16 5.95 -3.24
CA ALA A 91 7.25 6.68 -3.87
C ALA A 91 6.80 8.01 -4.48
N ASN A 92 7.72 8.97 -4.57
CA ASN A 92 7.46 10.21 -5.29
C ASN A 92 7.32 9.95 -6.80
N GLY A 93 6.33 10.59 -7.41
CA GLY A 93 6.27 10.77 -8.85
C GLY A 93 7.27 11.82 -9.30
N ARG A 94 7.53 11.90 -10.61
CA ARG A 94 8.46 12.90 -11.13
C ARG A 94 7.88 14.31 -10.99
N ALA A 95 8.52 15.14 -10.17
CA ALA A 95 8.25 16.58 -10.14
C ALA A 95 8.76 17.24 -11.45
N SER A 96 7.91 18.01 -12.13
CA SER A 96 8.33 18.87 -13.24
C SER A 96 7.78 20.27 -13.07
N GLY A 97 8.61 21.30 -13.32
CA GLY A 97 8.28 22.71 -13.05
C GLY A 97 7.15 23.33 -13.90
N ALA A 98 6.51 22.57 -14.79
CA ALA A 98 5.38 23.04 -15.59
C ALA A 98 4.47 21.87 -15.98
N SER A 99 3.26 21.84 -15.40
CA SER A 99 2.04 21.13 -15.85
C SER A 99 2.09 19.61 -16.11
N SER A 100 3.25 18.97 -15.93
CA SER A 100 3.47 17.59 -16.34
C SER A 100 3.95 16.67 -15.22
N SER A 101 3.69 16.95 -13.94
CA SER A 101 4.19 16.08 -12.88
C SER A 101 3.49 14.72 -12.87
N GLY A 102 4.25 13.66 -12.62
CA GLY A 102 3.69 12.34 -12.33
C GLY A 102 3.15 12.32 -10.90
N GLY A 103 2.09 11.55 -10.68
CA GLY A 103 1.52 11.36 -9.35
C GLY A 103 2.43 10.56 -8.43
N GLY A 104 2.44 10.84 -7.13
CA GLY A 104 3.05 10.00 -6.11
C GLY A 104 2.28 8.69 -5.91
N GLY A 105 2.98 7.60 -5.59
CA GLY A 105 2.37 6.32 -5.24
C GLY A 105 1.73 6.36 -3.84
N GLY A 106 0.70 5.55 -3.62
CA GLY A 106 0.13 5.30 -2.30
C GLY A 106 1.01 4.36 -1.50
N GLY A 107 0.98 4.47 -0.18
CA GLY A 107 1.72 3.55 0.67
C GLY A 107 0.94 2.31 1.09
N ALA A 108 1.66 1.33 1.61
CA ALA A 108 1.11 0.07 2.06
C ALA A 108 0.44 0.19 3.42
N SER A 109 -0.56 -0.65 3.67
CA SER A 109 -0.98 -0.98 5.02
C SER A 109 -0.31 -2.28 5.44
N ASP A 110 0.21 -2.36 6.67
CA ASP A 110 0.79 -3.58 7.21
C ASP A 110 0.54 -3.73 8.71
N VAL A 111 0.58 -4.98 9.18
CA VAL A 111 0.61 -5.33 10.60
C VAL A 111 1.97 -5.93 10.92
N ARG A 112 2.56 -5.47 12.02
CA ARG A 112 3.88 -5.93 12.49
C ARG A 112 3.81 -6.43 13.91
N THR A 113 4.66 -7.40 14.21
CA THR A 113 4.90 -7.88 15.57
C THR A 113 6.37 -7.65 15.97
N GLY A 114 6.81 -8.17 17.11
CA GLY A 114 8.23 -8.14 17.48
C GLY A 114 8.80 -6.71 17.64
N SER A 115 9.86 -6.40 16.88
CA SER A 115 10.57 -5.10 16.96
C SER A 115 10.01 -4.04 15.99
N PHE A 116 8.97 -4.40 15.24
CA PHE A 116 8.28 -3.58 14.24
C PHE A 116 9.14 -3.13 13.04
N GLY A 117 10.21 -3.86 12.73
CA GLY A 117 10.98 -3.72 11.50
C GLY A 117 10.20 -4.16 10.26
N LEU A 118 10.75 -3.92 9.06
CA LEU A 118 10.13 -4.37 7.81
C LEU A 118 10.08 -5.91 7.69
N ASP A 119 11.02 -6.61 8.32
CA ASP A 119 11.03 -8.07 8.38
C ASP A 119 10.00 -8.63 9.39
N ASP A 120 9.44 -7.78 10.26
CA ASP A 120 8.44 -8.19 11.25
C ASP A 120 6.98 -8.11 10.73
N ARG A 121 6.81 -7.84 9.43
CA ARG A 121 5.50 -7.75 8.78
C ARG A 121 4.87 -9.13 8.67
N ILE A 122 3.65 -9.26 9.20
CA ILE A 122 2.89 -10.52 9.16
C ILE A 122 1.84 -10.53 8.03
N VAL A 123 1.38 -9.35 7.61
CA VAL A 123 0.49 -9.16 6.47
C VAL A 123 0.70 -7.76 5.88
N VAL A 124 0.63 -7.65 4.56
CA VAL A 124 0.82 -6.39 3.83
C VAL A 124 -0.23 -6.28 2.72
N ALA A 125 -0.93 -5.14 2.68
CA ALA A 125 -1.73 -4.71 1.55
C ALA A 125 -0.99 -3.56 0.84
N GLY A 126 -0.40 -3.84 -0.33
CA GLY A 126 0.42 -2.88 -1.06
C GLY A 126 -0.36 -1.66 -1.55
N GLY A 127 0.31 -0.50 -1.61
CA GLY A 127 -0.27 0.73 -2.14
C GLY A 127 -0.34 0.74 -3.68
N GLY A 128 -1.19 1.59 -4.24
CA GLY A 128 -1.33 1.79 -5.68
C GLY A 128 -0.29 2.76 -6.25
N GLY A 129 0.09 2.59 -7.52
CA GLY A 129 0.99 3.49 -8.22
C GLY A 129 0.37 4.85 -8.56
N GLY A 130 1.20 5.88 -8.69
CA GLY A 130 0.76 7.20 -9.15
C GLY A 130 0.51 7.26 -10.66
N GLY A 131 -0.35 8.18 -11.09
CA GLY A 131 -0.65 8.40 -12.50
C GLY A 131 0.55 8.98 -13.27
N GLY A 132 0.80 8.49 -14.48
CA GLY A 132 1.83 9.03 -15.36
C GLY A 132 1.35 10.24 -16.16
N ASN A 133 2.27 10.92 -16.84
CA ASN A 133 1.99 11.97 -17.81
C ASN A 133 2.76 11.70 -19.10
N SER A 134 1.99 11.62 -20.18
CA SER A 134 2.48 11.52 -21.55
C SER A 134 2.53 12.92 -22.17
N ARG A 135 3.72 13.53 -22.29
CA ARG A 135 3.89 14.87 -22.92
C ARG A 135 3.62 14.92 -24.43
N SER A 136 3.22 13.81 -25.05
CA SER A 136 2.82 13.85 -26.45
C SER A 136 1.48 14.56 -26.55
N PHE A 137 1.42 15.60 -27.38
CA PHE A 137 0.29 16.51 -27.65
C PHE A 137 -1.03 15.85 -28.14
N ASN A 138 -1.19 14.55 -27.90
CA ASN A 138 -2.41 13.82 -28.18
C ASN A 138 -3.19 13.61 -26.87
N PRO A 139 -4.36 14.27 -26.71
CA PRO A 139 -5.20 14.17 -25.51
C PRO A 139 -5.76 12.76 -25.26
N TYR A 140 -5.54 11.81 -26.16
CA TYR A 140 -5.98 10.41 -26.03
C TYR A 140 -4.89 9.47 -25.51
N ARG A 141 -3.82 9.97 -24.86
CA ARG A 141 -2.72 9.15 -24.34
C ARG A 141 -2.60 9.17 -22.82
N GLU A 142 -3.48 8.40 -22.20
CA GLU A 142 -3.52 8.17 -20.77
C GLU A 142 -2.44 7.18 -20.30
N SER A 143 -1.74 7.55 -19.22
CA SER A 143 -0.75 6.72 -18.53
C SER A 143 -1.19 6.51 -17.09
N PHE A 144 -1.50 5.27 -16.73
CA PHE A 144 -2.15 4.92 -15.46
C PHE A 144 -1.16 4.28 -14.48
N GLY A 145 -1.37 4.53 -13.19
CA GLY A 145 -0.64 3.84 -12.12
C GLY A 145 -1.07 2.38 -11.99
N GLY A 146 -0.12 1.51 -11.63
CA GLY A 146 -0.40 0.09 -11.37
C GLY A 146 -1.18 -0.13 -10.07
N ALA A 147 -2.06 -1.14 -10.03
CA ALA A 147 -2.80 -1.47 -8.82
C ALA A 147 -1.88 -2.02 -7.72
N GLY A 148 -2.17 -1.70 -6.46
CA GLY A 148 -1.56 -2.36 -5.31
C GLY A 148 -1.98 -3.83 -5.23
N GLY A 149 -1.20 -4.65 -4.53
CA GLY A 149 -1.51 -6.07 -4.36
C GLY A 149 -1.05 -6.59 -3.01
N GLY A 150 -1.51 -7.79 -2.64
CA GLY A 150 -1.01 -8.51 -1.47
C GLY A 150 0.32 -9.21 -1.77
N ALA A 151 0.32 -10.15 -2.72
CA ALA A 151 1.54 -10.89 -3.11
C ALA A 151 2.40 -10.16 -4.17
N ARG A 152 1.73 -9.54 -5.15
CA ARG A 152 2.32 -8.74 -6.22
C ARG A 152 1.31 -7.70 -6.70
N GLY A 153 1.74 -6.46 -6.85
CA GLY A 153 0.97 -5.38 -7.46
C GLY A 153 0.87 -5.54 -8.99
N GLY A 154 -0.14 -4.90 -9.57
CA GLY A 154 -0.27 -4.78 -11.02
C GLY A 154 0.76 -3.81 -11.59
N ASP A 155 1.18 -4.08 -12.82
CA ASP A 155 1.99 -3.13 -13.59
C ASP A 155 1.13 -1.89 -13.94
N GLY A 156 1.79 -0.75 -14.14
CA GLY A 156 1.12 0.44 -14.71
C GLY A 156 0.67 0.18 -16.14
N GLY A 157 0.06 1.18 -16.77
CA GLY A 157 -0.41 1.06 -18.16
C GLY A 157 -0.25 2.35 -18.95
N GLY A 158 -0.25 2.24 -20.27
CA GLY A 158 -0.29 3.37 -21.19
C GLY A 158 -0.74 2.98 -22.58
N VAL A 159 -1.37 3.89 -23.32
CA VAL A 159 -1.85 3.61 -24.68
C VAL A 159 -0.83 4.00 -25.78
N GLY A 160 -0.48 3.03 -26.63
CA GLY A 160 0.39 3.14 -27.83
C GLY A 160 1.86 2.75 -27.62
N ASN A 161 2.74 3.11 -28.59
CA ASN A 161 4.16 2.72 -28.64
C ASN A 161 5.07 3.40 -27.58
N PHE A 162 4.53 3.77 -26.41
CA PHE A 162 5.36 4.28 -25.31
C PHE A 162 6.00 3.10 -24.55
N PRO A 163 7.27 3.25 -24.11
CA PRO A 163 8.04 2.15 -23.56
C PRO A 163 7.42 1.69 -22.24
N GLU A 164 7.36 0.36 -22.09
CA GLU A 164 6.82 -0.43 -20.97
C GLU A 164 6.56 0.34 -19.65
N PRO A 165 5.35 0.24 -19.08
CA PRO A 165 5.00 0.84 -17.81
C PRO A 165 5.88 0.31 -16.66
N GLY A 166 5.93 1.07 -15.55
CA GLY A 166 6.55 0.57 -14.33
C GLY A 166 5.83 -0.68 -13.83
N THR A 167 6.59 -1.68 -13.36
CA THR A 167 6.02 -2.94 -12.88
C THR A 167 5.50 -2.80 -11.46
N GLY A 168 4.53 -3.63 -11.09
CA GLY A 168 4.08 -3.71 -9.70
C GLY A 168 5.17 -4.28 -8.78
N GLY A 169 5.20 -3.81 -7.52
CA GLY A 169 6.05 -4.38 -6.47
C GLY A 169 5.56 -5.74 -6.01
N THR A 170 6.44 -6.51 -5.39
CA THR A 170 6.16 -7.78 -4.71
C THR A 170 6.34 -7.62 -3.21
N GLN A 171 5.92 -8.60 -2.41
CA GLN A 171 6.16 -8.62 -0.96
C GLN A 171 7.63 -8.42 -0.57
N THR A 172 8.58 -8.79 -1.45
CA THR A 172 10.02 -8.81 -1.15
C THR A 172 10.84 -7.79 -1.96
N ALA A 173 10.23 -7.06 -2.89
CA ALA A 173 10.94 -6.13 -3.78
C ALA A 173 9.98 -5.09 -4.36
N GLY A 174 10.42 -3.83 -4.47
CA GLY A 174 9.61 -2.78 -5.07
C GLY A 174 9.45 -2.93 -6.59
N GLY A 175 8.49 -2.19 -7.14
CA GLY A 175 8.24 -2.13 -8.58
C GLY A 175 9.44 -1.57 -9.36
N SER A 176 9.66 -2.07 -10.57
CA SER A 176 10.73 -1.59 -11.46
C SER A 176 10.22 -0.49 -12.40
N CYS A 177 11.12 0.35 -12.90
CA CYS A 177 10.84 1.31 -13.97
C CYS A 177 11.99 1.35 -14.98
N ARG A 178 11.74 1.96 -16.15
CA ARG A 178 12.79 2.19 -17.15
C ARG A 178 13.54 3.50 -16.84
N GLY A 179 14.81 3.36 -16.44
CA GLY A 179 15.74 4.45 -16.12
C GLY A 179 16.83 3.96 -15.16
N PHE A 180 17.86 4.78 -14.92
CA PHE A 180 18.84 4.51 -13.87
C PHE A 180 18.25 4.84 -12.48
N ASP A 181 18.48 3.97 -11.49
CA ASP A 181 18.19 4.19 -10.06
C ASP A 181 16.75 4.56 -9.68
N CYS A 182 15.76 3.93 -10.33
CA CYS A 182 14.35 4.25 -10.08
C CYS A 182 13.53 3.07 -9.51
N GLY A 183 14.08 1.84 -9.50
CA GLY A 183 13.41 0.67 -8.94
C GLY A 183 13.24 0.76 -7.41
N GLY A 184 12.13 0.23 -6.90
CA GLY A 184 11.87 0.21 -5.46
C GLY A 184 12.66 -0.86 -4.72
N THR A 185 12.62 -0.81 -3.39
CA THR A 185 13.28 -1.78 -2.49
C THR A 185 12.24 -2.52 -1.66
N PHE A 186 12.65 -3.49 -0.85
CA PHE A 186 11.77 -4.07 0.16
C PHE A 186 11.20 -2.97 1.07
N GLY A 187 9.88 -2.91 1.23
CA GLY A 187 9.21 -1.87 2.02
C GLY A 187 8.95 -0.56 1.28
N ALA A 188 9.42 -0.38 0.04
CA ALA A 188 9.32 0.91 -0.67
C ALA A 188 9.12 0.76 -2.19
N GLY A 189 8.17 1.52 -2.72
CA GLY A 189 7.95 1.65 -4.16
C GLY A 189 9.11 2.34 -4.87
N GLY A 190 9.22 2.10 -6.18
CA GLY A 190 10.21 2.76 -7.03
C GLY A 190 9.85 4.20 -7.36
N ALA A 191 10.81 5.12 -7.35
CA ALA A 191 10.58 6.51 -7.74
C ALA A 191 10.24 6.65 -9.23
N GLY A 192 9.49 7.67 -9.61
CA GLY A 192 9.24 7.97 -11.03
C GLY A 192 10.53 8.30 -11.78
N ALA A 193 10.89 7.52 -12.80
CA ALA A 193 12.14 7.68 -13.55
C ALA A 193 12.19 8.94 -14.44
N GLY A 194 13.39 9.46 -14.71
CA GLY A 194 13.63 10.55 -15.66
C GLY A 194 13.85 10.07 -17.10
N GLY A 195 13.09 10.61 -18.06
CA GLY A 195 13.27 10.34 -19.48
C GLY A 195 12.11 10.87 -20.33
N GLY A 196 12.03 12.18 -20.56
CA GLY A 196 11.09 12.83 -21.51
C GLY A 196 9.59 12.82 -21.13
N VAL A 197 9.10 11.73 -20.54
CA VAL A 197 7.75 11.57 -19.95
C VAL A 197 7.85 11.67 -18.43
N SER A 198 6.76 12.04 -17.76
CA SER A 198 6.76 12.11 -16.30
C SER A 198 6.05 10.90 -15.72
N ASN A 199 6.84 10.00 -15.15
CA ASN A 199 6.35 8.76 -14.58
C ASN A 199 5.78 8.98 -13.18
N GLY A 200 4.72 8.25 -12.84
CA GLY A 200 4.21 8.16 -11.47
C GLY A 200 5.14 7.34 -10.57
N GLY A 201 5.03 7.53 -9.26
CA GLY A 201 5.75 6.74 -8.26
C GLY A 201 5.10 5.38 -8.04
N GLY A 202 5.91 4.36 -7.77
CA GLY A 202 5.44 3.03 -7.36
C GLY A 202 4.76 3.07 -5.98
N GLY A 203 3.81 2.18 -5.77
CA GLY A 203 3.18 1.98 -4.47
C GLY A 203 4.11 1.26 -3.48
N GLY A 204 3.87 1.45 -2.18
CA GLY A 204 4.58 0.74 -1.11
C GLY A 204 4.20 -0.74 -1.03
N GLY A 205 5.11 -1.60 -0.56
CA GLY A 205 4.91 -3.04 -0.46
C GLY A 205 5.96 -3.73 0.40
#